data_AF-A0A7R9KR20-F1
#
_entry.id   AF-A0A7R9KR20-F1
#
_cell.length_a   1.000
_cell.length_b   1.000
_cell.length_c   1.000
_cell.angle_alpha   90.00
_cell.angle_beta   90.00
_cell.angle_gamma   90.00
#
_symmetry.space_group_name_H-M   'P 1'
#
loop_
_entity.id
_entity.type
_entity.pdbx_description
1 polymer ?
#
loop_
_entity_poly.entity_id
_entity_poly.type
_entity_poly.pdbx_seq_one_letter_code
_entity_poly.pdbx_strand_id
1 'polypeptide(L)'
;MFSVIKGINKWRQLSPNVHKVRQLSAFESSSSPKRDMDLRESEEYMKDLPDQSLANPYRKAKRVCILCKYGIEVDYKNVQLLSQFVSPYTGRLYDKHITGLCERQQRVLEKEHKKAIQYSLISAAFRDPKYTKDPKLFDPTRPQRPNPY
;
A
#
# COMPACT_ATOMS: atom_id res chain seq x y z
N MET A 1 -23.36 -21.72 -21.58
CA MET A 1 -23.08 -22.09 -20.17
C MET A 1 -21.57 -22.19 -20.00
N PHE A 2 -20.90 -21.09 -19.67
CA PHE A 2 -19.45 -21.10 -19.41
C PHE A 2 -19.23 -21.20 -17.91
N SER A 3 -18.76 -22.37 -17.45
CA SER A 3 -18.35 -22.60 -16.08
C SER A 3 -16.83 -22.63 -16.04
N VAL A 4 -16.22 -21.60 -15.45
CA VAL A 4 -14.78 -21.44 -15.28
C VAL A 4 -14.40 -21.96 -13.89
N ILE A 5 -13.78 -23.13 -13.83
CA ILE A 5 -13.26 -23.73 -12.60
C ILE A 5 -11.75 -23.44 -12.50
N LYS A 6 -11.43 -22.52 -11.58
CA LYS A 6 -10.28 -22.46 -10.65
C LYS A 6 -8.92 -22.98 -11.15
N GLY A 7 -8.02 -22.04 -11.41
CA GLY A 7 -6.58 -22.26 -11.48
C GLY A 7 -5.93 -22.36 -10.10
N ILE A 8 -5.03 -23.33 -9.94
CA ILE A 8 -4.03 -23.42 -8.88
C ILE A 8 -2.74 -23.93 -9.53
N ASN A 9 -1.79 -23.03 -9.78
CA ASN A 9 -0.47 -23.38 -10.28
C ASN A 9 0.42 -23.84 -9.12
N LYS A 10 0.60 -25.17 -9.05
CA LYS A 10 1.52 -25.87 -8.16
C LYS A 10 2.75 -26.27 -8.96
N TRP A 11 3.82 -25.46 -8.94
CA TRP A 11 5.11 -25.89 -9.49
C TRP A 11 6.00 -26.39 -8.35
N ARG A 12 5.91 -27.71 -8.14
CA ARG A 12 6.76 -28.53 -7.28
C ARG A 12 7.82 -29.18 -8.18
N GLN A 13 9.07 -28.82 -7.92
CA GLN A 13 10.33 -29.58 -8.05
C GLN A 13 10.57 -30.43 -9.31
N LEU A 14 11.65 -30.11 -10.02
CA LEU A 14 12.38 -31.03 -10.89
C LEU A 14 13.86 -31.00 -10.49
N SER A 15 14.32 -32.10 -9.89
CA SER A 15 15.74 -32.44 -9.75
C SER A 15 16.26 -33.03 -11.06
N PRO A 16 17.53 -32.83 -11.44
CA PRO A 16 18.21 -33.77 -12.31
C PRO A 16 19.14 -34.70 -11.53
N ASN A 17 19.02 -35.94 -11.97
CA ASN A 17 19.58 -37.20 -11.53
C ASN A 17 21.13 -37.26 -11.53
N VAL A 18 21.62 -38.11 -10.64
CA VAL A 18 23.01 -38.49 -10.40
C VAL A 18 23.47 -39.46 -11.48
N HIS A 19 24.54 -39.14 -12.21
CA HIS A 19 25.35 -40.14 -12.89
C HIS A 19 26.80 -40.08 -12.39
N LYS A 20 27.17 -41.20 -11.77
CA LYS A 20 28.47 -41.56 -11.21
C LYS A 20 29.49 -41.73 -12.33
N VAL A 21 30.62 -41.02 -12.26
CA VAL A 21 31.84 -41.37 -13.00
C VAL A 21 32.97 -41.64 -12.01
N ARG A 22 33.71 -42.69 -12.38
CA ARG A 22 34.65 -43.53 -11.64
C ARG A 22 35.99 -42.84 -11.39
N GLN A 23 36.63 -43.27 -10.30
CA GLN A 23 37.95 -42.89 -9.80
C GLN A 23 39.05 -42.81 -10.87
N LEU A 24 39.91 -41.79 -10.75
CA LEU A 24 41.33 -41.87 -11.09
C LEU A 24 42.17 -41.32 -9.94
N SER A 25 43.28 -42.01 -9.74
CA SER A 25 44.24 -42.00 -8.63
C SER A 25 45.09 -40.74 -8.52
N ALA A 26 45.52 -40.50 -7.28
CA ALA A 26 46.72 -39.78 -6.84
C ALA A 26 47.56 -39.05 -7.90
N PHE A 27 47.59 -37.72 -7.81
CA PHE A 27 48.74 -36.90 -8.17
C PHE A 27 48.99 -35.93 -7.01
N GLU A 28 50.02 -36.22 -6.22
CA GLU A 28 50.51 -35.34 -5.16
C GLU A 28 51.04 -34.03 -5.75
N SER A 29 50.55 -32.94 -5.15
CA SER A 29 51.37 -31.82 -4.66
C SER A 29 52.55 -31.38 -5.53
N SER A 30 52.29 -30.49 -6.50
CA SER A 30 53.26 -29.46 -6.84
C SER A 30 52.87 -28.16 -6.13
N SER A 31 53.65 -27.83 -5.11
CA SER A 31 53.66 -26.57 -4.40
C SER A 31 53.83 -25.38 -5.36
N SER A 32 52.84 -24.51 -5.43
CA SER A 32 53.02 -23.11 -5.82
C SER A 32 52.63 -22.24 -4.62
N PRO A 33 53.57 -21.48 -4.03
CA PRO A 33 53.36 -20.71 -2.81
C PRO A 33 52.78 -19.33 -3.14
N LYS A 34 51.44 -19.23 -3.23
CA LYS A 34 50.67 -17.97 -3.18
C LYS A 34 49.23 -18.21 -2.67
N ARG A 35 49.04 -18.97 -1.58
CA ARG A 35 47.68 -19.38 -1.15
C ARG A 35 47.36 -19.17 0.33
N ASP A 36 48.15 -18.34 1.02
CA ASP A 36 47.89 -17.99 2.42
C ASP A 36 47.34 -16.55 2.58
N MET A 37 47.26 -15.77 1.50
CA MET A 37 46.58 -14.46 1.46
C MET A 37 45.08 -14.56 1.10
N ASP A 38 44.67 -15.58 0.34
CA ASP A 38 43.31 -15.68 -0.23
C ASP A 38 42.20 -16.03 0.78
N LEU A 39 42.52 -16.72 1.88
CA LEU A 39 41.49 -17.19 2.82
C LEU A 39 40.94 -16.05 3.71
N ARG A 40 41.81 -15.13 4.14
CA ARG A 40 41.40 -13.93 4.89
C ARG A 40 40.58 -12.98 4.02
N GLU A 41 40.96 -12.86 2.76
CA GLU A 41 40.24 -12.07 1.76
C GLU A 41 38.85 -12.67 1.47
N SER A 42 38.72 -14.00 1.48
CA SER A 42 37.43 -14.67 1.33
C SER A 42 36.47 -14.47 2.52
N GLU A 43 36.99 -14.39 3.75
CA GLU A 43 36.20 -14.11 4.96
C GLU A 43 35.79 -12.62 5.04
N GLU A 44 36.67 -11.70 4.62
CA GLU A 44 36.33 -10.29 4.47
C GLU A 44 35.24 -10.08 3.41
N TYR A 45 35.31 -10.77 2.27
CA TYR A 45 34.29 -10.68 1.22
C TYR A 45 32.91 -11.10 1.72
N MET A 46 32.82 -12.20 2.49
CA MET A 46 31.56 -12.70 3.04
C MET A 46 30.87 -11.71 3.99
N LYS A 47 31.62 -10.78 4.58
CA LYS A 47 31.12 -9.75 5.49
C LYS A 47 30.45 -8.58 4.76
N ASP A 48 30.83 -8.32 3.51
CA ASP A 48 30.29 -7.24 2.68
C ASP A 48 29.05 -7.66 1.86
N LEU A 49 28.65 -8.93 1.92
CA LEU A 49 27.41 -9.37 1.29
C LEU A 49 26.18 -8.76 1.97
N PRO A 50 25.14 -8.39 1.20
CA PRO A 50 23.90 -7.87 1.76
C PRO A 50 23.22 -8.95 2.60
N ASP A 51 22.95 -8.62 3.87
CA ASP A 51 22.18 -9.47 4.76
C ASP A 51 20.73 -9.62 4.26
N GLN A 52 20.36 -10.84 3.87
CA GLN A 52 19.02 -11.17 3.37
C GLN A 52 17.97 -11.27 4.49
N SER A 53 18.41 -11.34 5.75
CA SER A 53 17.52 -11.50 6.92
C SER A 53 16.99 -10.17 7.47
N LEU A 54 17.60 -9.04 7.09
CA LEU A 54 17.22 -7.72 7.57
C LEU A 54 15.94 -7.19 6.91
N ALA A 55 14.98 -6.73 7.72
CA ALA A 55 13.81 -6.01 7.21
C ALA A 55 14.22 -4.68 6.56
N ASN A 56 13.61 -4.33 5.43
CA ASN A 56 13.97 -3.12 4.67
C ASN A 56 13.92 -1.83 5.54
N PRO A 57 15.07 -1.19 5.84
CA PRO A 57 15.13 0.00 6.69
C PRO A 57 14.60 1.26 6.00
N TYR A 58 14.55 1.27 4.66
CA TYR A 58 14.03 2.38 3.85
C TYR A 58 12.51 2.31 3.62
N ARG A 59 11.83 1.35 4.28
CA ARG A 59 10.38 1.19 4.16
C ARG A 59 9.65 2.36 4.83
N LYS A 60 9.08 3.25 4.00
CA LYS A 60 8.24 4.36 4.46
C LYS A 60 7.02 3.84 5.21
N ALA A 61 6.59 4.58 6.23
CA ALA A 61 5.35 4.31 6.95
C ALA A 61 4.15 4.31 6.00
N LYS A 62 3.19 3.41 6.25
CA LYS A 62 1.95 3.34 5.47
C LYS A 62 1.18 4.65 5.66
N ARG A 63 0.67 5.21 4.54
CA ARG A 63 -0.19 6.39 4.60
C ARG A 63 -1.53 6.02 5.22
N VAL A 64 -1.96 6.81 6.21
CA VAL A 64 -3.22 6.63 6.94
C VAL A 64 -4.18 7.76 6.59
N CYS A 65 -5.47 7.47 6.50
CA CYS A 65 -6.49 8.47 6.21
C CYS A 65 -6.71 9.43 7.38
N ILE A 66 -7.18 10.66 7.13
CA ILE A 66 -7.41 11.67 8.18
C ILE A 66 -8.39 11.17 9.26
N LEU A 67 -9.50 10.54 8.86
CA LEU A 67 -10.50 10.01 9.80
C LEU A 67 -9.94 8.84 10.63
N CYS A 68 -9.10 8.01 10.01
CA CYS A 68 -8.44 6.87 10.63
C CYS A 68 -7.37 7.32 11.63
N LYS A 69 -6.65 8.40 11.30
CA LYS A 69 -5.58 8.96 12.13
C LYS A 69 -6.14 9.55 13.43
N TYR A 70 -7.28 10.22 13.36
CA TYR A 70 -7.93 10.85 14.52
C TYR A 70 -9.00 9.97 15.18
N GLY A 71 -9.30 8.79 14.63
CA GLY A 71 -10.34 7.91 15.18
C GLY A 71 -11.75 8.50 15.14
N ILE A 72 -12.03 9.40 14.18
CA ILE A 72 -13.31 10.09 14.08
C ILE A 72 -14.33 9.18 13.40
N GLU A 73 -15.44 8.93 14.09
CA GLU A 73 -16.59 8.22 13.55
C GLU A 73 -17.47 9.19 12.74
N VAL A 74 -17.96 8.71 11.60
CA VAL A 74 -18.77 9.50 10.68
C VAL A 74 -20.23 9.16 10.94
N ASP A 75 -21.02 10.17 11.32
CA ASP A 75 -22.45 10.07 11.57
C ASP A 75 -23.24 11.08 10.72
N TYR A 76 -24.41 10.68 10.23
CA TYR A 76 -25.33 11.57 9.51
C TYR A 76 -25.78 12.80 10.31
N LYS A 77 -25.75 12.71 11.65
CA LYS A 77 -26.12 13.80 12.57
C LYS A 77 -25.08 14.91 12.59
N ASN A 78 -23.81 14.58 12.32
CA ASN A 78 -22.69 15.52 12.37
C ASN A 78 -22.56 16.27 11.04
N VAL A 79 -23.49 17.19 10.81
CA VAL A 79 -23.60 17.97 9.58
C VAL A 79 -22.33 18.77 9.28
N GLN A 80 -21.67 19.30 10.31
CA GLN A 80 -20.43 20.07 10.17
C GLN A 80 -19.30 19.22 9.55
N LEU A 81 -19.11 17.98 10.04
CA LEU A 81 -18.09 17.08 9.51
C LEU A 81 -18.40 16.70 8.06
N LEU A 82 -19.65 16.32 7.77
CA LEU A 82 -20.06 15.93 6.42
C LEU A 82 -19.92 17.08 5.43
N SER A 83 -20.27 18.30 5.85
CA SER A 83 -20.18 19.49 5.01
C SER A 83 -18.75 19.73 4.50
N GLN A 84 -17.73 19.41 5.28
CA GLN A 84 -16.33 19.57 4.87
C GLN A 84 -15.95 18.72 3.65
N PHE A 85 -16.61 17.57 3.44
CA PHE A 85 -16.38 16.67 2.30
C PHE A 85 -17.26 16.97 1.08
N VAL A 86 -18.11 18.00 1.14
CA VAL A 86 -19.06 18.36 0.09
C VAL A 86 -18.59 19.60 -0.67
N SER A 87 -18.72 19.62 -1.99
CA SER A 87 -18.40 20.81 -2.78
C SER A 87 -19.29 22.00 -2.40
N PRO A 88 -18.72 23.21 -2.18
CA PRO A 88 -19.47 24.36 -1.70
C PRO A 88 -20.60 24.79 -2.64
N TYR A 89 -20.36 24.74 -3.96
CA TYR A 89 -21.28 25.25 -4.98
C TYR A 89 -22.20 24.19 -5.59
N THR A 90 -21.81 22.92 -5.54
CA THR A 90 -22.58 21.83 -6.19
C THR A 90 -23.24 20.88 -5.22
N GLY A 91 -22.93 20.93 -3.92
CA GLY A 91 -23.51 20.00 -2.93
C GLY A 91 -23.08 18.55 -3.12
N ARG A 92 -22.20 18.25 -4.09
CA ARG A 92 -21.70 16.90 -4.39
C ARG A 92 -20.57 16.51 -3.45
N LEU A 93 -20.58 15.27 -2.97
CA LEU A 93 -19.48 14.71 -2.21
C LEU A 93 -18.23 14.55 -3.09
N TYR A 94 -17.07 14.89 -2.55
CA TYR A 94 -15.80 14.68 -3.25
C TYR A 94 -15.42 13.18 -3.31
N ASP A 95 -14.78 12.80 -4.41
CA ASP A 95 -14.32 11.43 -4.65
C ASP A 95 -13.06 11.08 -3.85
N LYS A 96 -12.80 9.78 -3.73
CA LYS A 96 -11.64 9.19 -3.01
C LYS A 96 -10.28 9.71 -3.46
N HIS A 97 -10.11 10.07 -4.74
CA HIS A 97 -8.83 10.59 -5.24
C HIS A 97 -8.55 12.02 -4.74
N ILE A 98 -9.61 12.76 -4.44
CA ILE A 98 -9.57 14.12 -3.89
C ILE A 98 -9.48 14.07 -2.35
N THR A 99 -10.41 13.37 -1.69
CA THR A 99 -10.48 13.34 -0.21
C THR A 99 -9.31 12.60 0.44
N GLY A 100 -8.68 11.67 -0.29
CA GLY A 100 -7.58 10.85 0.23
C GLY A 100 -8.01 9.80 1.25
N LEU A 101 -9.31 9.57 1.46
CA LEU A 101 -9.82 8.62 2.46
C LEU A 101 -9.53 7.15 2.10
N CYS A 102 -9.54 6.30 3.12
CA CYS A 102 -9.58 4.85 2.93
C CYS A 102 -10.93 4.46 2.31
N GLU A 103 -10.96 3.38 1.53
CA GLU A 103 -12.19 2.93 0.86
C GLU A 103 -13.33 2.59 1.84
N ARG A 104 -12.97 1.98 2.98
CA ARG A 104 -13.92 1.73 4.07
C ARG A 104 -14.59 3.02 4.54
N GLN A 105 -13.80 4.05 4.83
CA GLN A 105 -14.30 5.32 5.35
C GLN A 105 -15.07 6.11 4.28
N GLN A 106 -14.63 6.06 3.01
CA GLN A 106 -15.36 6.70 1.91
C GLN A 106 -16.76 6.10 1.76
N ARG A 107 -16.91 4.76 1.82
CA ARG A 107 -18.22 4.11 1.76
C ARG A 107 -19.13 4.47 2.93
N VAL A 108 -18.56 4.61 4.14
CA VAL A 108 -19.32 5.05 5.33
C VAL A 108 -19.77 6.50 5.12
N LEU A 109 -18.87 7.38 4.72
CA LEU A 109 -19.15 8.78 4.42
C LEU A 109 -20.27 8.95 3.40
N GLU A 110 -20.23 8.21 2.29
CA GLU A 110 -21.28 8.23 1.26
C GLU A 110 -22.64 7.78 1.81
N LYS A 111 -22.69 6.75 2.65
CA LYS A 111 -23.93 6.27 3.26
C LYS A 111 -24.51 7.31 4.22
N GLU A 112 -23.69 7.85 5.11
CA GLU A 112 -24.13 8.84 6.10
C GLU A 112 -24.52 10.17 5.45
N HIS A 113 -23.80 10.60 4.41
CA HIS A 113 -24.18 11.78 3.62
C HIS A 113 -25.52 11.58 2.91
N LYS A 114 -25.75 10.42 2.27
CA LYS A 114 -27.05 10.11 1.66
C LYS A 114 -28.19 10.10 2.69
N LYS A 115 -27.96 9.52 3.87
CA LYS A 115 -28.92 9.57 4.99
C LYS A 115 -29.20 11.02 5.41
N ALA A 116 -28.17 11.84 5.57
CA ALA A 116 -28.33 13.24 5.96
C ALA A 116 -29.15 14.04 4.95
N ILE A 117 -29.00 13.78 3.64
CA ILE A 117 -29.85 14.36 2.59
C ILE A 117 -31.29 13.87 2.73
N GLN A 118 -31.52 12.57 2.93
CA GLN A 118 -32.87 12.01 3.11
C GLN A 118 -33.59 12.60 4.32
N TYR A 119 -32.89 12.85 5.42
CA TYR A 119 -33.41 13.52 6.60
C TYR A 119 -33.46 15.05 6.49
N SER A 120 -33.13 15.63 5.33
CA SER A 120 -33.11 17.08 5.08
C SER A 120 -32.20 17.86 6.03
N LEU A 121 -31.13 17.23 6.54
CA LEU A 121 -30.11 17.88 7.38
C LEU A 121 -29.04 18.60 6.54
N ILE A 122 -28.86 18.16 5.29
CA ILE A 122 -27.90 18.71 4.32
C ILE A 122 -28.62 18.95 2.99
N SER A 123 -28.39 20.11 2.39
CA SER A 123 -28.86 20.40 1.03
C SER A 123 -28.08 19.60 -0.01
N ALA A 124 -28.80 19.01 -0.98
CA ALA A 124 -28.20 18.28 -2.09
C ALA A 124 -27.59 19.20 -3.18
N ALA A 125 -28.00 20.47 -3.21
CA ALA A 125 -27.63 21.40 -4.30
C ALA A 125 -26.42 22.26 -3.96
N PHE A 126 -26.25 22.65 -2.69
CA PHE A 126 -25.19 23.54 -2.24
C PHE A 126 -24.84 23.24 -0.77
N ARG A 127 -23.66 23.67 -0.34
CA ARG A 127 -23.26 23.57 1.07
C ARG A 127 -23.85 24.74 1.87
N ASP A 128 -24.32 24.49 3.09
CA ASP A 128 -24.83 25.55 3.96
C ASP A 128 -23.77 26.65 4.20
N PRO A 129 -24.13 27.94 4.05
CA PRO A 129 -23.22 29.07 4.27
C PRO A 129 -22.56 29.09 5.66
N LYS A 130 -23.21 28.46 6.65
CA LYS A 130 -22.69 28.34 8.02
C LYS A 130 -21.35 27.59 8.07
N TYR A 131 -21.16 26.57 7.23
CA TYR A 131 -19.97 25.70 7.22
C TYR A 131 -18.98 26.06 6.10
N THR A 132 -19.13 27.22 5.46
CA THR A 132 -18.23 27.68 4.39
C THR A 132 -16.89 28.16 4.94
N LYS A 133 -16.88 28.68 6.18
CA LYS A 133 -15.68 29.25 6.84
C LYS A 133 -14.85 28.22 7.61
N ASP A 134 -15.27 26.95 7.60
CA ASP A 134 -14.53 25.86 8.26
C ASP A 134 -13.15 25.66 7.61
N PRO A 135 -12.13 25.26 8.39
CA PRO A 135 -10.81 24.95 7.83
C PRO A 135 -10.90 23.80 6.84
N LYS A 136 -10.31 23.97 5.66
CA LYS A 136 -10.32 22.94 4.61
C LYS A 136 -9.38 21.79 4.98
N LEU A 137 -9.90 20.57 5.02
CA LEU A 137 -9.12 19.36 5.30
C LEU A 137 -8.21 18.94 4.13
N PHE A 138 -8.60 19.26 2.90
CA PHE A 138 -7.89 18.94 1.68
C PHE A 138 -8.16 20.00 0.61
N ASP A 139 -7.27 20.06 -0.39
CA ASP A 139 -7.42 20.95 -1.54
C ASP A 139 -7.93 20.16 -2.76
N PRO A 140 -9.16 20.45 -3.25
CA PRO A 140 -9.71 19.79 -4.42
C PRO A 140 -8.90 19.99 -5.71
N THR A 141 -8.12 21.05 -5.81
CA THR A 141 -7.35 21.39 -7.02
C THR A 141 -6.05 20.60 -7.14
N ARG A 142 -5.56 20.03 -6.04
CA ARG A 142 -4.28 19.30 -5.97
C ARG A 142 -4.46 17.95 -5.27
N PRO A 143 -5.14 16.99 -5.93
CA PRO A 143 -5.37 15.66 -5.35
C PRO A 143 -4.07 14.89 -5.17
N GLN A 144 -3.93 14.19 -4.03
CA GLN A 144 -2.73 13.40 -3.73
C GLN A 144 -2.65 12.07 -4.50
N ARG A 145 -3.78 11.60 -5.03
CA ARG A 145 -3.88 10.35 -5.80
C ARG A 145 -4.20 10.71 -7.26
N PRO A 146 -3.70 9.92 -8.23
CA PRO A 146 -4.06 10.11 -9.62
C PRO A 146 -5.58 9.96 -9.80
N ASN A 147 -6.13 10.69 -10.77
CA ASN A 147 -7.52 10.54 -11.19
C ASN A 147 -7.74 9.11 -11.73
N PRO A 148 -8.77 8.37 -11.28
CA PRO A 148 -9.07 7.04 -11.80
C PRO A 148 -9.62 7.01 -13.23
N TYR A 149 -9.97 8.17 -13.81
CA TYR A 149 -10.49 8.31 -15.18
C TYR A 149 -9.47 8.96 -16.11
#